data_AF-A0AA37HII3-F1
#
_entry.id   AF-A0AA37HII3-F1
#
_cell.length_a   1.000
_cell.length_b   1.000
_cell.length_c   1.000
_cell.angle_alpha   90.00
_cell.angle_beta   90.00
_cell.angle_gamma   90.00
#
_symmetry.space_group_name_H-M   'P 1'
#
loop_
_entity.id
_entity.type
_entity.pdbx_description
1 polymer ?
#
loop_
_entity_poly.entity_id
_entity_poly.type
_entity_poly.pdbx_seq_one_letter_code
_entity_poly.pdbx_strand_id
1 'polypeptide(L)' 'MNRTIKDETVKVFHYDDLQSLKVHVLAFVTAYNFAKHLKALRWKTPFQTICQAWTKDPDRFKIDPHYLIPGPYT' A
#
# COMPACT_ATOMS: atom_id res chain seq x y z
N MET A 1 7.61 -7.28 1.24
CA MET A 1 6.16 -7.12 1.43
C MET A 1 5.43 -8.45 1.29
N ASN A 2 5.41 -9.07 0.11
CA ASN A 2 4.66 -10.32 -0.11
C ASN A 2 5.04 -11.45 0.84
N ARG A 3 6.33 -11.62 1.15
CA ARG A 3 6.77 -12.58 2.17
C ARG A 3 6.17 -12.28 3.55
N THR A 4 6.25 -11.04 4.02
CA THR A 4 5.70 -10.63 5.32
C THR A 4 4.19 -10.81 5.37
N ILE A 5 3.45 -10.34 4.35
CA ILE A 5 2.00 -10.52 4.28
C ILE A 5 1.67 -12.00 4.35
N LYS A 6 2.34 -12.84 3.55
CA LYS A 6 2.11 -14.29 3.54
C LYS A 6 2.45 -14.95 4.87
N ASP A 7 3.55 -14.57 5.51
CA ASP A 7 3.96 -15.15 6.79
C ASP A 7 2.95 -14.77 7.90
N GLU A 8 2.48 -13.53 7.96
CA GLU A 8 1.46 -13.07 8.92
C GLU A 8 0.10 -13.74 8.64
N THR A 9 -0.37 -13.73 7.38
CA THR A 9 -1.70 -14.25 7.02
C THR A 9 -1.81 -15.78 7.08
N VAL A 10 -0.70 -16.51 6.99
CA VAL A 10 -0.72 -17.98 6.98
C VAL A 10 -0.36 -18.57 8.35
N LYS A 11 0.46 -17.88 9.17
CA LYS A 11 1.02 -18.47 10.40
C LYS A 11 0.53 -17.81 11.69
N VAL A 12 0.21 -16.53 11.67
CA VAL A 12 -0.02 -15.74 12.90
C VAL A 12 -1.49 -15.49 13.15
N PHE A 13 -2.29 -15.29 12.09
CA PHE A 13 -3.70 -14.94 12.21
C PHE A 13 -4.61 -16.05 11.67
N HIS A 14 -5.64 -16.38 12.46
CA HIS A 14 -6.80 -17.12 11.97
C HIS A 14 -7.85 -16.10 11.48
N TYR A 15 -8.49 -16.40 10.35
CA TYR A 15 -9.58 -15.58 9.81
C TYR A 15 -10.86 -16.41 9.82
N ASP A 16 -11.92 -15.85 10.40
CA ASP A 16 -13.21 -16.52 10.47
C ASP A 16 -13.91 -16.52 9.11
N ASP A 17 -13.67 -15.48 8.31
CA ASP A 17 -14.17 -15.37 6.94
C ASP A 17 -13.22 -14.62 6.00
N LEU A 18 -13.54 -14.66 4.71
CA LEU A 18 -12.75 -14.00 3.66
C LEU A 18 -12.74 -12.47 3.78
N GLN A 19 -13.77 -11.85 4.36
CA GLN A 19 -13.81 -10.41 4.58
C GLN A 19 -12.81 -10.00 5.65
N SER A 20 -12.67 -10.76 6.75
CA SER A 20 -11.65 -10.52 7.78
C SER A 20 -10.24 -10.52 7.17
N LEU A 21 -9.96 -11.48 6.27
CA LEU A 21 -8.69 -11.53 5.53
C LEU A 21 -8.50 -10.30 4.64
N LYS A 22 -9.54 -9.90 3.89
CA LYS A 22 -9.47 -8.72 3.00
C LYS A 22 -9.19 -7.43 3.78
N VAL A 23 -9.87 -7.22 4.90
CA VAL A 23 -9.67 -6.03 5.74
C VAL A 23 -8.23 -5.98 6.26
N HIS A 24 -7.69 -7.09 6.74
CA HIS A 24 -6.31 -7.11 7.23
C HIS A 24 -5.30 -6.85 6.10
N VAL A 25 -5.46 -7.53 4.95
CA VAL A 25 -4.57 -7.30 3.79
C VAL A 25 -4.65 -5.84 3.33
N LEU A 26 -5.85 -5.25 3.28
CA LEU A 26 -6.05 -3.85 2.93
C LEU A 26 -5.32 -2.93 3.91
N ALA A 27 -5.49 -3.13 5.22
CA ALA A 27 -4.81 -2.34 6.23
C ALA A 27 -3.28 -2.39 6.08
N PHE A 28 -2.73 -3.58 5.82
CA PHE A 28 -1.29 -3.75 5.60
C PHE A 28 -0.81 -3.01 4.35
N VAL A 29 -1.53 -3.15 3.22
CA VAL A 29 -1.19 -2.49 1.95
C VAL A 29 -1.28 -0.97 2.10
N THR A 30 -2.32 -0.46 2.76
CA THR A 30 -2.50 0.97 3.03
C THR A 30 -1.34 1.50 3.89
N ALA A 31 -1.03 0.85 5.02
CA ALA A 31 0.08 1.25 5.87
C ALA A 31 1.43 1.21 5.11
N TYR A 32 1.66 0.20 4.28
CA TYR A 32 2.88 0.10 3.48
C TYR A 32 2.99 1.22 2.45
N ASN A 33 1.91 1.50 1.71
CA ASN A 33 1.92 2.47 0.62
C ASN A 33 1.99 3.91 1.12
N PHE A 34 1.30 4.23 2.23
CA PHE A 34 1.11 5.60 2.68
C PHE A 34 1.91 5.98 3.94
N ALA A 35 2.18 5.04 4.87
CA ALA A 35 2.83 5.35 6.14
C ALA A 35 4.30 4.89 6.18
N LYS A 36 4.65 3.81 5.47
CA LYS A 36 6.00 3.23 5.55
C LYS A 36 7.00 3.94 4.66
N HIS A 37 7.99 4.58 5.27
CA HIS A 37 9.14 5.14 4.58
C HIS A 37 10.18 4.04 4.30
N LEU A 38 10.64 3.95 3.05
CA LEU A 38 11.59 2.92 2.63
C LEU A 38 12.97 3.53 2.36
N LYS A 39 14.00 2.95 3.00
CA LYS A 39 15.40 3.36 2.77
C LYS A 39 15.79 3.30 1.29
N ALA A 40 15.34 2.27 0.57
CA ALA A 40 15.59 2.10 -0.86
C ALA A 40 14.97 3.23 -1.72
N LEU A 41 13.91 3.87 -1.24
CA LEU A 41 13.24 5.01 -1.88
C LEU A 41 13.73 6.35 -1.32
N ARG A 42 14.94 6.39 -0.75
CA ARG A 42 15.51 7.58 -0.09
C ARG A 42 14.60 8.12 1.01
N TRP A 43 14.10 7.20 1.85
CA TRP A 43 13.19 7.52 2.95
C TRP A 43 11.89 8.19 2.50
N LYS A 44 11.36 7.81 1.33
CA LYS A 44 10.01 8.18 0.88
C LYS A 44 9.05 7.02 1.03
N THR A 45 7.77 7.32 1.10
CA THR A 45 6.73 6.30 1.00
C THR A 45 6.60 5.84 -0.46
N PRO A 46 6.12 4.61 -0.70
CA PRO A 46 5.79 4.15 -2.05
C PRO A 46 4.85 5.12 -2.78
N PHE A 47 3.80 5.61 -2.11
CA PHE A 47 2.86 6.57 -2.69
C PHE A 47 3.54 7.87 -3.13
N GLN A 48 4.35 8.49 -2.27
CA GLN A 48 5.10 9.70 -2.62
C GLN A 48 6.02 9.48 -3.83
N THR A 49 6.62 8.30 -3.93
CA THR A 49 7.48 7.96 -5.07
C THR A 49 6.69 7.84 -6.36
N ILE A 50 5.48 7.27 -6.31
CA ILE A 50 4.56 7.19 -7.45
C ILE A 50 4.10 8.59 -7.87
N CYS A 51 3.66 9.44 -6.95
CA CYS A 51 3.28 10.82 -7.27
C CYS A 51 4.42 11.59 -7.93
N GLN A 52 5.66 11.44 -7.44
CA GLN A 52 6.83 12.08 -8.06
C GLN A 52 7.15 11.53 -9.45
N ALA A 53 6.92 10.24 -9.69
CA ALA A 53 7.08 9.66 -11.02
C ALA A 53 5.99 10.17 -11.97
N TRP A 54 4.75 10.28 -11.49
CA TRP A 54 3.63 10.85 -12.24
C TRP A 54 3.87 12.32 -12.62
N THR A 55 4.34 13.16 -11.69
CA THR A 55 4.66 14.56 -11.98
C THR A 55 5.74 14.72 -13.05
N LYS A 56 6.64 13.75 -13.19
CA LYS A 56 7.72 13.80 -14.19
C LYS A 56 7.28 13.30 -15.56
N ASP A 57 6.40 12.31 -15.60
CA ASP A 57 6.00 11.63 -16.82
C ASP A 57 4.57 11.08 -16.66
N PRO A 58 3.54 11.94 -16.76
CA PRO A 58 2.16 11.57 -16.49
C PRO A 58 1.60 10.61 -17.54
N ASP A 59 2.08 10.67 -18.79
CA ASP A 59 1.59 9.85 -19.91
C ASP A 59 1.85 8.35 -19.72
N ARG A 60 2.81 7.98 -18.86
CA ARG A 60 3.07 6.59 -18.47
C ARG A 60 2.04 6.00 -17.52
N PHE A 61 1.15 6.82 -16.96
CA PHE A 61 0.15 6.42 -16.00
C PHE A 61 -1.24 6.51 -16.59
N LYS A 62 -2.10 5.53 -16.26
CA LYS A 62 -3.50 5.54 -16.68
C LYS A 62 -4.38 6.44 -15.81
N ILE A 63 -3.96 6.72 -14.58
CA ILE A 63 -4.74 7.40 -13.54
C ILE A 63 -3.80 8.34 -12.78
N ASP A 64 -4.29 9.53 -12.43
CA ASP A 64 -3.59 10.41 -11.50
C ASP A 64 -3.62 9.82 -10.08
N PRO A 65 -2.46 9.49 -9.49
CA PRO A 65 -2.39 8.88 -8.17
C PRO A 65 -2.98 9.75 -7.05
N HIS A 66 -3.15 11.06 -7.22
CA HIS A 66 -3.75 11.92 -6.19
C HIS A 66 -5.22 11.59 -5.90
N TYR A 67 -5.92 10.95 -6.85
CA TYR A 67 -7.28 10.45 -6.63
C TYR A 67 -7.34 9.16 -5.81
N LEU A 68 -6.20 8.53 -5.54
CA LEU A 68 -6.11 7.25 -4.83
C LEU A 68 -5.73 7.41 -3.35
N ILE A 69 -5.77 8.64 -2.83
CA ILE A 69 -5.55 8.89 -1.40
C ILE A 69 -6.77 8.33 -0.64
N PRO A 70 -6.59 7.33 0.25
CA PRO A 70 -7.67 6.88 1.10
C PRO A 70 -8.08 8.04 1.99
N GLY A 71 -9.38 8.36 1.98
CA GLY A 71 -9.93 9.35 2.91
C GLY A 71 -9.70 8.90 4.36
N PRO A 72 -9.78 9.80 5.34
CA PRO A 72 -9.50 9.49 6.75
C PRO A 72 -10.39 8.41 7.39
N TYR A 73 -11.41 7.88 6.68
CA TYR A 73 -12.40 6.92 7.18
C TYR A 73 -12.77 5.83 6.16
N THR A 74 -11.77 5.10 5.63
CA THR A 74 -11.96 3.83 4.90
C THR A 74 -11.13 2.74 5.55
#